data_AF-A0A3N1D6Z4-F1
#
_entry.id   AF-A0A3N1D6Z4-F1
#
_cell.length_a   1.000
_cell.length_b   1.000
_cell.length_c   1.000
_cell.angle_alpha   90.00
_cell.angle_beta   90.00
_cell.angle_gamma   90.00
#
_symmetry.space_group_name_H-M   'P 1'
#
loop_
_entity.id
_entity.type
_entity.pdbx_description
1 polymer ?
#
loop_
_entity_poly.entity_id
_entity_poly.type
_entity_poly.pdbx_seq_one_letter_code
_entity_poly.pdbx_strand_id
1 'polypeptide(L)'
;MVSMTFEAGRDMDPVATVKLCGAGWEINIRAIPAEFARLTGIRDTDWETSGSIGAGTCAGAPAFWVQHEGNAVILVGQDDETWDFAVTIPLETVDEIATAASATVPV
;
A
#
# COMPACT_ATOMS: atom_id res chain seq x y z
N MET A 1 6.61 -11.08 -11.63
CA MET A 1 7.50 -9.99 -11.18
C MET A 1 6.67 -8.73 -11.13
N VAL A 2 6.61 -8.09 -9.97
CA VAL A 2 5.98 -6.79 -9.78
C VAL A 2 7.10 -5.76 -9.73
N SER A 3 6.99 -4.66 -10.48
CA SER A 3 7.90 -3.53 -10.34
C SER A 3 7.27 -2.48 -9.44
N MET A 4 8.08 -1.89 -8.56
CA MET A 4 7.67 -0.84 -7.63
C MET A 4 8.45 0.44 -7.91
N THR A 5 7.79 1.59 -7.82
CA THR A 5 8.43 2.91 -7.76
C THR A 5 7.77 3.74 -6.66
N PHE A 6 8.58 4.43 -5.88
CA PHE A 6 8.14 5.32 -4.81
C PHE A 6 8.65 6.73 -5.07
N GLU A 7 7.75 7.70 -5.15
CA GLU A 7 8.08 9.11 -5.34
C GLU A 7 7.47 9.93 -4.20
N ALA A 8 8.29 10.56 -3.37
CA ALA A 8 7.83 11.48 -2.34
C ALA A 8 7.72 12.92 -2.87
N GLY A 9 6.59 13.58 -2.60
CA GLY A 9 6.46 15.03 -2.76
C GLY A 9 7.48 15.77 -1.90
N ARG A 10 8.01 16.90 -2.40
CA ARG A 10 9.05 17.69 -1.70
C ARG A 10 8.51 18.90 -0.94
N ASP A 11 7.19 19.03 -0.88
CA ASP A 11 6.50 20.18 -0.30
C ASP A 11 6.10 19.93 1.16
N MET A 12 5.55 20.95 1.81
CA MET A 12 5.10 20.95 3.22
C MET A 12 4.07 19.85 3.56
N ASP A 13 3.39 19.32 2.54
CA ASP A 13 2.48 18.18 2.66
C ASP A 13 2.90 17.12 1.61
N PRO A 14 3.91 16.30 1.93
CA PRO A 14 4.58 15.47 0.94
C PRO A 14 3.68 14.30 0.58
N VAL A 15 2.79 14.46 -0.40
CA VAL A 15 2.08 13.33 -0.97
C VAL A 15 3.07 12.46 -1.71
N ALA A 16 3.19 11.20 -1.30
CA ALA A 16 3.95 10.18 -2.00
C ALA A 16 3.06 9.40 -2.97
N THR A 17 3.64 8.95 -4.08
CA THR A 17 3.00 8.02 -5.02
C THR A 17 3.78 6.71 -5.05
N VAL A 18 3.08 5.62 -4.79
CA VAL A 18 3.53 4.25 -5.04
C VAL A 18 2.92 3.79 -6.36
N LYS A 19 3.77 3.47 -7.32
CA LYS A 19 3.38 2.84 -8.59
C LYS A 19 3.78 1.37 -8.56
N LEU A 20 2.82 0.49 -8.81
CA LEU A 20 3.01 -0.95 -8.93
C LEU A 20 2.57 -1.41 -10.31
N CYS A 21 3.42 -2.19 -11.00
CA CYS A 21 3.09 -2.74 -12.32
C CYS A 21 3.34 -4.25 -12.36
N GLY A 22 2.42 -4.98 -12.97
CA GLY A 22 2.55 -6.39 -13.34
C GLY A 22 2.45 -6.61 -14.85
N ALA A 23 2.31 -7.86 -15.30
CA ALA A 23 2.34 -8.22 -16.73
C ALA A 23 1.19 -7.65 -17.58
N GLY A 24 0.17 -7.05 -16.96
CA GLY A 24 -0.96 -6.45 -17.68
C GLY A 24 -1.79 -5.48 -16.85
N TRP A 25 -1.23 -4.99 -15.74
CA TRP A 25 -1.92 -4.07 -14.83
C TRP A 25 -0.94 -3.08 -14.23
N GLU A 26 -1.47 -1.92 -13.88
CA GLU A 26 -0.79 -0.87 -13.14
C GLU A 26 -1.78 -0.29 -12.14
N ILE A 27 -1.32 -0.05 -10.91
CA ILE A 27 -2.04 0.75 -9.93
C ILE A 27 -1.13 1.85 -9.39
N ASN A 28 -1.72 3.01 -9.10
CA ASN A 28 -1.04 4.16 -8.53
C ASN A 28 -1.77 4.52 -7.23
N ILE A 29 -1.05 4.42 -6.12
CA ILE A 29 -1.58 4.66 -4.78
C ILE A 29 -0.90 5.90 -4.23
N ARG A 30 -1.69 6.86 -3.75
CA ARG A 30 -1.20 8.12 -3.19
C ARG A 30 -1.52 8.20 -1.71
N ALA A 31 -0.53 8.58 -0.90
CA ALA A 31 -0.67 8.72 0.54
C ALA A 31 0.41 9.66 1.06
N ILE A 32 0.31 10.14 2.29
CA ILE A 32 1.50 10.72 2.93
C ILE A 32 2.47 9.57 3.31
N PRO A 33 3.81 9.78 3.31
CA PRO A 33 4.79 8.75 3.66
C PRO A 33 4.50 8.05 4.99
N ALA A 34 3.98 8.76 5.99
CA ALA A 34 3.61 8.18 7.28
C ALA A 34 2.54 7.09 7.16
N GLU A 35 1.62 7.18 6.19
CA GLU A 35 0.63 6.14 5.95
C GLU A 35 1.28 4.89 5.35
N PHE A 36 2.18 5.05 4.37
CA PHE A 36 2.93 3.92 3.80
C PHE A 36 3.90 3.28 4.82
N ALA A 37 4.46 4.05 5.75
CA ALA A 37 5.32 3.52 6.80
C ALA A 37 4.58 2.54 7.75
N ARG A 38 3.26 2.67 7.90
CA ARG A 38 2.43 1.73 8.67
C ARG A 38 2.40 0.33 8.06
N LEU A 39 2.74 0.19 6.78
CA LEU A 39 2.83 -1.12 6.12
C LEU A 39 3.95 -2.01 6.69
N THR A 40 4.82 -1.49 7.56
CA THR A 40 5.72 -2.33 8.38
C THR A 40 4.99 -3.39 9.20
N GLY A 41 3.72 -3.15 9.56
CA GLY A 41 2.87 -4.10 10.29
C GLY A 41 2.10 -5.08 9.40
N ILE A 42 2.33 -5.14 8.08
CA ILE A 42 1.51 -5.95 7.17
C ILE A 42 1.45 -7.43 7.56
N ARG A 43 2.53 -7.98 8.12
CA ARG A 43 2.61 -9.40 8.52
C ARG A 43 1.76 -9.75 9.73
N ASP A 44 1.30 -8.74 10.48
CA ASP A 44 0.43 -8.89 11.65
C ASP A 44 -1.06 -8.72 11.29
N THR A 45 -1.37 -8.38 10.04
CA THR A 45 -2.74 -8.28 9.54
C THR A 45 -3.30 -9.67 9.22
N ASP A 46 -4.59 -9.83 9.45
CA ASP A 46 -5.36 -11.04 9.16
C ASP A 46 -6.80 -10.59 8.89
N TRP A 47 -7.33 -10.99 7.75
CA TRP A 47 -8.68 -10.68 7.32
C TRP A 47 -9.71 -11.01 8.40
N GLU A 48 -9.55 -12.15 9.08
CA GLU A 48 -10.57 -12.64 10.02
C GLU A 48 -10.46 -12.02 11.42
N THR A 49 -9.25 -11.61 11.83
CA THR A 49 -8.99 -11.34 13.27
C THR A 49 -8.30 -10.01 13.56
N SER A 50 -7.40 -9.55 12.68
CA SER A 50 -6.57 -8.35 12.92
C SER A 50 -6.87 -7.19 11.97
N GLY A 51 -7.77 -7.41 10.99
CA GLY A 51 -8.20 -6.41 10.01
C GLY A 51 -7.13 -6.06 8.98
N SER A 52 -7.34 -4.93 8.30
CA SER A 52 -6.44 -4.40 7.27
C SER A 52 -5.74 -3.11 7.71
N ILE A 53 -4.67 -2.74 7.00
CA ILE A 53 -4.04 -1.43 7.12
C ILE A 53 -4.58 -0.52 6.02
N GLY A 54 -5.35 0.50 6.42
CA GLY A 54 -5.71 1.59 5.51
C GLY A 54 -4.49 2.49 5.24
N ALA A 55 -4.04 2.52 3.98
CA ALA A 55 -2.92 3.35 3.55
C ALA A 55 -3.09 3.77 2.08
N GLY A 56 -3.44 5.05 1.91
CA GLY A 56 -3.50 5.72 0.62
C GLY A 56 -4.82 5.60 -0.13
N THR A 57 -4.82 6.17 -1.33
CA THR A 57 -5.97 6.28 -2.22
C THR A 57 -5.55 5.92 -3.65
N CYS A 58 -6.36 5.12 -4.34
CA CYS A 58 -6.19 4.74 -5.74
C CYS A 58 -7.45 5.09 -6.53
N ALA A 59 -7.30 5.83 -7.64
CA ALA A 59 -8.43 6.25 -8.48
C ALA A 59 -9.58 6.97 -7.72
N GLY A 60 -9.27 7.63 -6.59
CA GLY A 60 -10.25 8.32 -5.76
C GLY A 60 -10.91 7.47 -4.67
N ALA A 61 -10.61 6.17 -4.61
CA ALA A 61 -11.09 5.25 -3.58
C ALA A 61 -9.98 4.90 -2.56
N PRO A 62 -10.31 4.70 -1.28
CA PRO A 62 -9.38 4.19 -0.27
C PRO A 62 -8.69 2.88 -0.69
N ALA A 63 -7.44 2.71 -0.25
CA ALA A 63 -6.67 1.48 -0.41
C ALA A 63 -6.36 0.84 0.94
N PHE A 64 -6.70 -0.45 1.07
CA PHE A 64 -6.48 -1.26 2.25
C PHE A 64 -5.52 -2.41 1.93
N TRP A 65 -4.67 -2.74 2.89
CA TRP A 65 -3.60 -3.71 2.72
C TRP A 65 -3.74 -4.80 3.76
N VAL A 66 -3.78 -6.05 3.32
CA VAL A 66 -3.91 -7.21 4.22
C VAL A 66 -3.01 -8.33 3.75
N GLN A 67 -2.44 -9.08 4.69
CA GLN A 67 -1.72 -10.31 4.40
C GLN A 67 -2.72 -11.43 4.13
N HIS A 68 -2.44 -12.22 3.09
CA HIS A 68 -3.20 -13.42 2.79
C HIS A 68 -2.30 -14.44 2.10
N GLU A 69 -2.26 -15.66 2.64
CA GLU A 69 -1.51 -16.81 2.06
C GLU A 69 -0.06 -16.47 1.64
N GLY A 70 0.65 -15.69 2.47
CA GLY A 70 2.05 -15.32 2.22
C GLY A 70 2.25 -14.18 1.23
N ASN A 71 1.17 -13.54 0.78
CA ASN A 71 1.18 -12.37 -0.10
C ASN A 71 0.52 -11.18 0.59
N ALA A 72 0.67 -9.99 0.01
CA ALA A 72 -0.16 -8.85 0.33
C ALA A 72 -1.28 -8.71 -0.70
N VAL A 73 -2.49 -8.45 -0.23
CA VAL A 73 -3.64 -8.12 -1.05
C VAL A 73 -3.97 -6.66 -0.81
N ILE A 74 -4.04 -5.89 -1.90
CA ILE A 74 -4.45 -4.50 -1.91
C ILE A 74 -5.91 -4.47 -2.34
N LEU A 75 -6.78 -3.97 -1.47
CA LEU A 75 -8.21 -3.82 -1.71
C LEU A 75 -8.48 -2.34 -1.98
N VAL A 76 -9.11 -2.02 -3.11
CA VAL A 76 -9.46 -0.64 -3.47
C VAL A 76 -10.97 -0.53 -3.59
N GLY A 77 -11.57 0.31 -2.77
CA GLY A 77 -13.02 0.54 -2.76
C GLY A 77 -13.48 1.24 -1.50
N GLN A 78 -14.75 1.05 -1.11
CA GLN A 78 -15.38 1.81 -0.04
C GLN A 78 -14.79 1.48 1.34
N ASP A 79 -14.56 0.19 1.60
CA ASP A 79 -13.94 -0.34 2.81
C ASP A 79 -13.22 -1.67 2.50
N ASP A 80 -12.66 -2.30 3.53
CA ASP A 80 -11.94 -3.57 3.43
C ASP A 80 -12.84 -4.81 3.37
N GLU A 81 -14.17 -4.63 3.42
CA GLU A 81 -15.17 -5.70 3.22
C GLU A 81 -15.89 -5.58 1.86
N THR A 82 -15.92 -4.38 1.28
CA THR A 82 -16.63 -4.02 0.05
C THR A 82 -15.72 -3.21 -0.89
N TRP A 83 -14.91 -3.93 -1.68
CA TRP A 83 -13.96 -3.36 -2.63
C TRP A 83 -14.40 -3.49 -4.09
N ASP A 84 -13.96 -2.56 -4.94
CA ASP A 84 -14.20 -2.57 -6.38
C ASP A 84 -13.27 -3.54 -7.11
N PHE A 85 -12.01 -3.59 -6.68
CA PHE A 85 -11.02 -4.54 -7.20
C PHE A 85 -9.92 -4.83 -6.17
N ALA A 86 -9.21 -5.94 -6.39
CA ALA A 86 -8.08 -6.33 -5.57
C ALA A 86 -6.86 -6.70 -6.41
N VAL A 87 -5.67 -6.45 -5.88
CA VAL A 87 -4.40 -6.84 -6.50
C VAL A 87 -3.53 -7.56 -5.47
N THR A 88 -3.03 -8.74 -5.85
CA THR A 88 -2.08 -9.51 -5.04
C THR A 88 -0.65 -9.23 -5.47
N ILE A 89 0.21 -8.91 -4.51
CA ILE A 89 1.64 -8.69 -4.72
C ILE A 89 2.46 -9.45 -3.67
N PRO A 90 3.77 -9.70 -3.93
CA PRO A 90 4.64 -10.30 -2.93
C PRO A 90 4.80 -9.41 -1.69
N LEU A 91 4.92 -10.02 -0.51
CA LEU A 91 5.15 -9.28 0.75
C LEU A 91 6.47 -8.49 0.71
N GLU A 92 7.50 -8.98 0.00
CA GLU A 92 8.76 -8.23 -0.12
C GLU A 92 8.57 -6.87 -0.79
N THR A 93 7.61 -6.75 -1.73
CA THR A 93 7.31 -5.46 -2.38
C THR A 93 6.69 -4.48 -1.38
N VAL A 94 5.93 -4.97 -0.40
CA VAL A 94 5.38 -4.13 0.69
C VAL A 94 6.48 -3.69 1.65
N ASP A 95 7.42 -4.58 1.97
CA ASP A 95 8.58 -4.25 2.81
C ASP A 95 9.44 -3.14 2.17
N GLU A 96 9.61 -3.17 0.83
CA GLU A 96 10.27 -2.10 0.07
C GLU A 96 9.55 -0.75 0.15
N ILE A 97 8.21 -0.75 0.02
CA ILE A 97 7.37 0.46 0.17
C ILE A 97 7.54 1.05 1.57
N ALA A 98 7.39 0.23 2.61
CA ALA A 98 7.46 0.67 4.00
C ALA A 98 8.84 1.25 4.34
N THR A 99 9.91 0.65 3.81
CA THR A 99 11.28 1.12 3.99
C THR A 99 11.51 2.47 3.31
N ALA A 100 11.09 2.62 2.04
CA ALA A 100 11.23 3.88 1.30
C ALA A 100 10.44 5.02 1.96
N ALA A 101 9.22 4.71 2.44
CA ALA A 101 8.37 5.66 3.13
C ALA A 101 8.97 6.12 4.47
N SER A 102 9.48 5.19 5.28
CA SER A 102 10.08 5.50 6.58
C SER A 102 11.32 6.39 6.47
N ALA A 103 12.12 6.24 5.41
CA ALA A 103 13.26 7.11 5.14
C ALA A 103 12.88 8.58 4.86
N THR A 104 11.60 8.84 4.56
CA THR A 104 11.07 10.18 4.26
C THR A 104 10.41 10.84 5.47
N VAL A 105 10.11 10.09 6.53
CA VAL A 105 9.48 10.61 7.75
C VAL A 105 10.55 11.08 8.74
N PRO A 106 10.54 12.35 9.21
CA PRO A 106 11.45 12.80 10.26
C PRO A 106 11.21 12.03 11.58
N VAL A 107 12.29 11.61 12.25
CA VAL A 107 12.26 10.96 13.58
C VAL A 107 11.91 11.97 14.67
#